data_AF-A2FP63-F1
#
_entry.id   AF-A2FP63-F1
#
_cell.length_a   1.000
_cell.length_b   1.000
_cell.length_c   1.000
_cell.angle_alpha   90.00
_cell.angle_beta   90.00
_cell.angle_gamma   90.00
#
_symmetry.space_group_name_H-M   'P 1'
#
loop_
_entity.id
_entity.type
_entity.pdbx_description
1 polymer ?
#
loop_
_entity_poly.entity_id
_entity_poly.type
_entity_poly.pdbx_seq_one_letter_code
_entity_poly.pdbx_strand_id
1 'polypeptide(L)'
;MYSNYTPFYSYGGGGPGQASGGGSSDIRINPGDFDDFDGLKSRIIVAAGSGSGDGRYHAGDFDPGGSAGGLTGYGGHLGYSEGGSQISGGSGQGVYKGRFGIGGGNKERLYANGIDGNGAGGGGYFGGSASHIVDVSGGAGGSSFISGHKGCIAIAKNFTEENMTFSDASDPSIHFSGLAFYNTEMIDGYHYMPLPNGEYGYGNPGNGAIRITKLFLNQCHSCIIYSHIFSIKLYIFFLGFLIS
;
A
#
# COMPACT_ATOMS: atom_id res chain seq x y z
N MET A 1 -11.79 -22.44 -10.35
CA MET A 1 -12.32 -21.07 -10.22
C MET A 1 -12.78 -20.63 -11.59
N TYR A 2 -14.04 -20.21 -11.76
CA TYR A 2 -14.46 -19.56 -13.01
C TYR A 2 -13.67 -18.25 -13.13
N SER A 3 -12.90 -18.09 -14.22
CA SER A 3 -12.12 -16.88 -14.46
C SER A 3 -13.06 -15.71 -14.74
N ASN A 4 -13.23 -14.82 -13.78
CA ASN A 4 -13.91 -13.56 -14.02
C ASN A 4 -12.97 -12.67 -14.82
N TYR A 5 -13.20 -12.57 -16.13
CA TYR A 5 -12.52 -11.62 -17.00
C TYR A 5 -12.86 -10.19 -16.55
N THR A 6 -11.84 -9.38 -16.26
CA THR A 6 -12.04 -8.01 -15.77
C THR A 6 -11.31 -7.03 -16.68
N PRO A 7 -12.00 -6.40 -17.65
CA PRO A 7 -11.43 -5.34 -18.48
C PRO A 7 -11.23 -4.03 -17.71
N PHE A 8 -11.62 -3.99 -16.44
CA PHE A 8 -11.56 -2.83 -15.57
C PHE A 8 -10.52 -3.03 -14.47
N TYR A 9 -10.02 -1.92 -13.95
CA TYR A 9 -9.21 -1.94 -12.73
C TYR A 9 -10.04 -2.53 -11.58
N SER A 10 -9.39 -3.32 -10.72
CA SER A 10 -9.95 -3.63 -9.42
C SER A 10 -9.99 -2.36 -8.57
N TYR A 11 -11.05 -2.19 -7.77
CA TYR A 11 -11.15 -1.08 -6.83
C TYR A 11 -9.88 -1.02 -5.95
N GLY A 12 -9.32 0.17 -5.75
CA GLY A 12 -8.01 0.33 -5.11
C GLY A 12 -6.83 0.23 -6.07
N GLY A 13 -7.08 0.23 -7.39
CA GLY A 13 -6.05 0.42 -8.42
C GLY A 13 -5.36 -0.86 -8.89
N GLY A 14 -5.94 -2.04 -8.68
CA GLY A 14 -5.37 -3.28 -9.25
C GLY A 14 -5.51 -3.29 -10.78
N GLY A 15 -4.46 -3.65 -11.51
CA GLY A 15 -4.42 -3.59 -12.97
C GLY A 15 -5.44 -4.51 -13.66
N PRO A 16 -5.88 -4.18 -14.89
CA PRO A 16 -6.81 -5.01 -15.67
C PRO A 16 -6.09 -6.15 -16.41
N GLY A 17 -6.81 -7.22 -16.70
CA GLY A 17 -6.26 -8.38 -17.42
C GLY A 17 -7.19 -9.59 -17.38
N GLN A 18 -6.70 -10.74 -17.83
CA GLN A 18 -7.41 -12.01 -17.67
C GLN A 18 -7.75 -12.27 -16.20
N ALA A 19 -6.78 -12.03 -15.33
CA ALA A 19 -6.97 -11.89 -13.90
C ALA A 19 -6.51 -10.48 -13.50
N SER A 20 -7.39 -9.72 -12.84
CA SER A 20 -7.01 -8.42 -12.29
C SER A 20 -6.07 -8.57 -11.11
N GLY A 21 -5.11 -7.64 -10.98
CA GLY A 21 -4.32 -7.52 -9.76
C GLY A 21 -5.18 -7.09 -8.58
N GLY A 22 -4.70 -7.36 -7.37
CA GLY A 22 -5.34 -6.92 -6.13
C GLY A 22 -5.33 -5.41 -5.98
N GLY A 23 -6.42 -4.86 -5.44
CA GLY A 23 -6.51 -3.45 -5.08
C GLY A 23 -5.81 -3.10 -3.77
N SER A 24 -5.34 -1.87 -3.65
CA SER A 24 -4.84 -1.31 -2.40
C SER A 24 -5.97 -0.82 -1.48
N SER A 25 -5.68 -0.74 -0.19
CA SER A 25 -6.52 -0.05 0.80
C SER A 25 -5.72 1.10 1.40
N ASP A 26 -6.34 2.27 1.54
CA ASP A 26 -5.61 3.46 1.97
C ASP A 26 -6.44 4.38 2.88
N ILE A 27 -5.73 5.22 3.65
CA ILE A 27 -6.31 6.33 4.41
C ILE A 27 -5.87 7.62 3.75
N ARG A 28 -6.85 8.46 3.38
CA ARG A 28 -6.66 9.72 2.67
C ARG A 28 -7.03 10.91 3.54
N ILE A 29 -6.32 12.02 3.37
CA ILE A 29 -6.74 13.32 3.92
C ILE A 29 -7.87 13.90 3.06
N ASN A 30 -7.76 13.78 1.73
CA ASN A 30 -8.76 14.25 0.79
C ASN A 30 -9.53 13.05 0.22
N PRO A 31 -10.88 13.06 0.27
CA PRO A 31 -11.67 12.01 -0.34
C PRO A 31 -11.55 12.08 -1.87
N GLY A 32 -11.79 10.95 -2.53
CA GLY A 32 -11.80 10.82 -3.97
C GLY A 32 -11.97 9.37 -4.37
N ASP A 33 -12.27 9.12 -5.65
CA ASP A 33 -12.29 7.77 -6.20
C ASP A 33 -10.89 7.13 -6.17
N PHE A 34 -10.82 5.82 -6.37
CA PHE A 34 -9.57 5.08 -6.20
C PHE A 34 -8.46 5.54 -7.15
N ASP A 35 -8.80 6.09 -8.31
CA ASP A 35 -7.92 6.63 -9.34
C ASP A 35 -7.90 8.16 -9.42
N ASP A 36 -8.61 8.85 -8.51
CA ASP A 36 -8.55 10.31 -8.40
C ASP A 36 -7.16 10.75 -7.94
N PHE A 37 -6.49 11.56 -8.77
CA PHE A 37 -5.07 11.89 -8.57
C PHE A 37 -4.82 12.70 -7.30
N ASP A 38 -5.66 13.69 -6.99
CA ASP A 38 -5.51 14.51 -5.78
C ASP A 38 -5.81 13.70 -4.51
N GLY A 39 -6.79 12.80 -4.57
CA GLY A 39 -7.07 11.81 -3.55
C GLY A 39 -5.88 10.87 -3.32
N LEU A 40 -5.32 10.30 -4.40
CA LEU A 40 -4.14 9.42 -4.36
C LEU A 40 -2.93 10.11 -3.74
N LYS A 41 -2.69 11.40 -4.05
CA LYS A 41 -1.60 12.18 -3.47
C LYS A 41 -1.78 12.40 -1.97
N SER A 42 -3.01 12.42 -1.47
CA SER A 42 -3.33 12.68 -0.07
C SER A 42 -3.28 11.45 0.85
N ARG A 43 -2.86 10.29 0.32
CA ARG A 43 -2.75 9.03 1.07
C ARG A 43 -1.63 9.10 2.10
N ILE A 44 -1.98 8.84 3.36
CA ILE A 44 -1.04 8.81 4.50
C ILE A 44 -0.74 7.39 5.00
N ILE A 45 -1.59 6.43 4.66
CA ILE A 45 -1.36 4.98 4.80
C ILE A 45 -1.84 4.32 3.51
N VAL A 46 -1.07 3.37 2.98
CA VAL A 46 -1.41 2.52 1.85
C VAL A 46 -0.95 1.10 2.17
N ALA A 47 -1.91 0.17 2.25
CA ALA A 47 -1.67 -1.26 2.21
C ALA A 47 -1.86 -1.74 0.76
N ALA A 48 -0.79 -2.17 0.13
CA ALA A 48 -0.79 -2.53 -1.29
C ALA A 48 -1.49 -3.88 -1.58
N GLY A 49 -1.98 -4.02 -2.81
CA GLY A 49 -2.54 -5.25 -3.33
C GLY A 49 -1.49 -6.09 -4.04
N SER A 50 -1.66 -7.42 -4.01
CA SER A 50 -0.79 -8.37 -4.72
C SER A 50 -1.01 -8.32 -6.23
N GLY A 51 -0.04 -8.83 -6.99
CA GLY A 51 -0.29 -9.23 -8.37
C GLY A 51 -1.23 -10.42 -8.44
N SER A 52 -1.82 -10.63 -9.61
CA SER A 52 -2.61 -11.83 -9.89
C SER A 52 -1.74 -12.97 -10.40
N GLY A 53 -2.14 -14.20 -10.09
CA GLY A 53 -1.54 -15.39 -10.66
C GLY A 53 -2.01 -15.66 -12.10
N ASP A 54 -1.19 -16.36 -12.87
CA ASP A 54 -1.47 -16.78 -14.23
C ASP A 54 -0.83 -18.15 -14.50
N GLY A 55 -1.34 -18.89 -15.49
CA GLY A 55 -0.81 -20.21 -15.80
C GLY A 55 -1.55 -20.97 -16.90
N ARG A 56 -0.89 -21.99 -17.43
CA ARG A 56 -1.46 -22.90 -18.45
C ARG A 56 -2.10 -24.10 -17.77
N TYR A 57 -3.44 -24.17 -17.86
CA TYR A 57 -4.24 -25.27 -17.29
C TYR A 57 -3.78 -26.68 -17.73
N HIS A 58 -3.19 -26.81 -18.93
CA HIS A 58 -2.77 -28.10 -19.51
C HIS A 58 -1.27 -28.42 -19.38
N ALA A 59 -0.43 -27.49 -18.90
CA ALA A 59 1.02 -27.70 -18.81
C ALA A 59 1.53 -27.87 -17.36
N GLY A 60 0.70 -27.54 -16.35
CA GLY A 60 1.13 -27.56 -14.95
C GLY A 60 1.95 -26.33 -14.53
N ASP A 61 2.18 -25.40 -15.45
CA ASP A 61 2.88 -24.14 -15.20
C ASP A 61 1.90 -23.12 -14.61
N PHE A 62 2.15 -22.73 -13.35
CA PHE A 62 1.38 -21.70 -12.65
C PHE A 62 2.33 -20.77 -11.90
N ASP A 63 2.23 -19.47 -12.18
CA ASP A 63 2.85 -18.41 -11.42
C ASP A 63 1.79 -17.81 -10.49
N PRO A 64 1.95 -17.87 -9.15
CA PRO A 64 0.98 -17.31 -8.21
C PRO A 64 0.88 -15.78 -8.25
N GLY A 65 1.80 -15.10 -8.95
CA GLY A 65 1.96 -13.66 -8.88
C GLY A 65 2.74 -13.23 -7.65
N GLY A 66 3.05 -11.94 -7.59
CA GLY A 66 3.86 -11.34 -6.54
C GLY A 66 3.06 -10.80 -5.37
N SER A 67 3.48 -11.13 -4.15
CA SER A 67 2.98 -10.53 -2.91
C SER A 67 3.23 -9.03 -2.83
N ALA A 68 2.48 -8.34 -1.98
CA ALA A 68 2.61 -6.91 -1.71
C ALA A 68 2.74 -6.65 -0.20
N GLY A 69 2.74 -5.37 0.22
CA GLY A 69 2.67 -5.01 1.64
C GLY A 69 3.96 -4.41 2.22
N GLY A 70 5.10 -4.58 1.55
CA GLY A 70 6.40 -4.02 1.97
C GLY A 70 6.75 -2.70 1.27
N LEU A 71 7.97 -2.20 1.54
CA LEU A 71 8.55 -1.03 0.86
C LEU A 71 8.67 -1.23 -0.66
N THR A 72 8.83 -2.48 -1.07
CA THR A 72 8.77 -2.92 -2.46
C THR A 72 7.80 -4.08 -2.55
N GLY A 73 6.97 -4.09 -3.59
CA GLY A 73 6.20 -5.27 -3.95
C GLY A 73 7.10 -6.36 -4.52
N TYR A 74 6.62 -7.59 -4.53
CA TYR A 74 7.36 -8.71 -5.10
C TYR A 74 6.96 -8.92 -6.56
N GLY A 75 7.90 -9.37 -7.37
CA GLY A 75 7.63 -9.86 -8.72
C GLY A 75 6.88 -11.19 -8.71
N GLY A 76 6.32 -11.56 -9.86
CA GLY A 76 5.85 -12.93 -10.09
C GLY A 76 7.01 -13.92 -9.98
N HIS A 77 6.69 -15.18 -9.65
CA HIS A 77 7.68 -16.21 -9.37
C HIS A 77 8.60 -16.50 -10.57
N LEU A 78 8.09 -16.33 -11.79
CA LEU A 78 8.85 -16.55 -13.01
C LEU A 78 9.74 -15.38 -13.42
N GLY A 79 9.70 -14.26 -12.69
CA GLY A 79 10.62 -13.12 -12.89
C GLY A 79 10.31 -12.23 -14.10
N TYR A 80 9.10 -12.31 -14.66
CA TYR A 80 8.69 -11.50 -15.82
C TYR A 80 7.90 -10.22 -15.45
N SER A 81 7.58 -10.07 -14.17
CA SER A 81 6.95 -8.88 -13.59
C SER A 81 7.76 -8.42 -12.39
N GLU A 82 7.83 -7.12 -12.21
CA GLU A 82 8.51 -6.46 -11.10
C GLU A 82 7.52 -5.69 -10.23
N GLY A 83 7.75 -5.70 -8.91
CA GLY A 83 6.91 -5.00 -7.95
C GLY A 83 7.13 -3.49 -7.94
N GLY A 84 6.13 -2.76 -7.45
CA GLY A 84 6.26 -1.32 -7.22
C GLY A 84 7.28 -1.02 -6.12
N SER A 85 7.98 0.10 -6.21
CA SER A 85 8.91 0.60 -5.20
C SER A 85 8.34 1.83 -4.48
N GLN A 86 9.11 2.47 -3.61
CA GLN A 86 8.72 3.75 -3.00
C GLN A 86 8.74 4.93 -3.98
N ILE A 87 9.40 4.78 -5.14
CA ILE A 87 9.65 5.88 -6.07
C ILE A 87 9.28 5.56 -7.52
N SER A 88 8.74 4.38 -7.79
CA SER A 88 8.38 3.97 -9.15
C SER A 88 7.37 2.84 -9.12
N GLY A 89 6.52 2.81 -10.13
CA GLY A 89 5.79 1.59 -10.45
C GLY A 89 6.74 0.47 -10.87
N GLY A 90 6.28 -0.76 -10.73
CA GLY A 90 7.03 -1.92 -11.20
C GLY A 90 7.24 -1.86 -12.71
N SER A 91 8.41 -2.32 -13.16
CA SER A 91 8.81 -2.32 -14.56
C SER A 91 9.28 -3.70 -15.01
N GLY A 92 8.36 -4.64 -15.19
CA GLY A 92 8.67 -5.90 -15.88
C GLY A 92 9.32 -5.66 -17.26
N GLN A 93 9.82 -6.73 -17.89
CA GLN A 93 10.45 -6.69 -19.23
C GLN A 93 9.49 -6.30 -20.39
N GLY A 94 8.44 -5.51 -20.16
CA GLY A 94 7.50 -5.08 -21.19
C GLY A 94 6.64 -3.85 -20.87
N VAL A 95 5.50 -3.77 -21.56
CA VAL A 95 4.70 -2.56 -21.83
C VAL A 95 3.75 -2.16 -20.68
N TYR A 96 3.44 -3.08 -19.76
CA TYR A 96 2.37 -2.93 -18.76
C TYR A 96 2.92 -2.60 -17.38
N LYS A 97 3.49 -1.39 -17.25
CA LYS A 97 4.09 -0.90 -16.02
C LYS A 97 3.04 -0.49 -15.00
N GLY A 98 3.37 -0.66 -13.73
CA GLY A 98 2.63 0.03 -12.67
C GLY A 98 2.92 1.54 -12.70
N ARG A 99 2.08 2.31 -12.03
CA ARG A 99 2.25 3.75 -11.82
C ARG A 99 1.80 4.13 -10.41
N PHE A 100 1.75 5.43 -10.12
CA PHE A 100 1.32 5.90 -8.80
C PHE A 100 -0.13 5.48 -8.54
N GLY A 101 -0.37 4.77 -7.44
CA GLY A 101 -1.71 4.27 -7.10
C GLY A 101 -2.16 3.02 -7.86
N ILE A 102 -1.68 2.80 -9.08
CA ILE A 102 -2.31 1.89 -10.05
C ILE A 102 -1.32 0.81 -10.53
N GLY A 103 -1.76 -0.45 -10.49
CA GLY A 103 -1.06 -1.60 -11.04
C GLY A 103 -1.12 -1.66 -12.57
N GLY A 104 -0.06 -2.20 -13.17
CA GLY A 104 0.04 -2.39 -14.61
C GLY A 104 -0.87 -3.53 -15.09
N GLY A 105 -1.35 -3.43 -16.32
CA GLY A 105 -2.22 -4.44 -16.92
C GLY A 105 -2.66 -4.07 -18.33
N ASN A 106 -3.35 -5.00 -19.00
CA ASN A 106 -3.94 -4.76 -20.30
C ASN A 106 -5.37 -5.32 -20.36
N LYS A 107 -6.35 -4.43 -20.49
CA LYS A 107 -7.78 -4.80 -20.60
C LYS A 107 -8.13 -5.58 -21.87
N GLU A 108 -7.29 -5.55 -22.90
CA GLU A 108 -7.52 -6.22 -24.18
C GLU A 108 -7.00 -7.67 -24.17
N ARG A 109 -6.15 -8.02 -23.20
CA ARG A 109 -5.51 -9.34 -23.10
C ARG A 109 -6.33 -10.28 -22.23
N LEU A 110 -7.46 -10.70 -22.80
CA LEU A 110 -8.43 -11.60 -22.20
C LEU A 110 -8.50 -12.91 -23.00
N TYR A 111 -8.40 -14.06 -22.32
CA TYR A 111 -8.56 -15.39 -22.94
C TYR A 111 -9.94 -15.61 -23.59
N ALA A 112 -10.92 -14.73 -23.32
CA ALA A 112 -12.29 -14.82 -23.81
C ALA A 112 -12.40 -14.88 -25.35
N ASN A 113 -11.40 -14.35 -26.09
CA ASN A 113 -11.42 -14.28 -27.56
C ASN A 113 -10.21 -14.96 -28.24
N GLY A 114 -9.46 -15.81 -27.53
CA GLY A 114 -8.21 -16.40 -28.06
C GLY A 114 -7.03 -15.43 -28.09
N ILE A 115 -7.16 -14.27 -27.44
CA ILE A 115 -6.06 -13.35 -27.16
C ILE A 115 -5.35 -13.87 -25.90
N ASP A 116 -4.05 -13.70 -25.95
CA ASP A 116 -3.03 -14.16 -25.03
C ASP A 116 -3.20 -13.46 -23.66
N GLY A 117 -3.63 -14.20 -22.63
CA GLY A 117 -3.97 -13.63 -21.31
C GLY A 117 -2.76 -13.06 -20.56
N ASN A 118 -2.99 -12.28 -19.50
CA ASN A 118 -1.90 -12.00 -18.55
C ASN A 118 -2.42 -11.77 -17.14
N GLY A 119 -1.58 -12.14 -16.16
CA GLY A 119 -1.70 -11.69 -14.78
C GLY A 119 -1.34 -10.20 -14.66
N ALA A 120 -2.29 -9.40 -14.17
CA ALA A 120 -2.10 -7.98 -13.91
C ALA A 120 -1.47 -7.68 -12.53
N GLY A 121 -0.78 -6.54 -12.45
CA GLY A 121 -0.11 -6.07 -11.24
C GLY A 121 -1.06 -5.46 -10.21
N GLY A 122 -0.69 -5.55 -8.94
CA GLY A 122 -1.46 -5.00 -7.83
C GLY A 122 -1.31 -3.49 -7.68
N GLY A 123 -2.34 -2.84 -7.14
CA GLY A 123 -2.30 -1.44 -6.75
C GLY A 123 -1.42 -1.21 -5.52
N GLY A 124 -1.05 0.04 -5.24
CA GLY A 124 -0.18 0.36 -4.10
C GLY A 124 0.11 1.84 -3.99
N TYR A 125 1.11 2.20 -3.20
CA TYR A 125 1.69 3.54 -3.24
C TYR A 125 2.21 3.79 -4.65
N PHE A 126 3.04 2.86 -5.14
CA PHE A 126 3.21 2.58 -6.55
C PHE A 126 2.80 1.14 -6.85
N GLY A 127 2.08 0.94 -7.95
CA GLY A 127 1.59 -0.38 -8.34
C GLY A 127 2.69 -1.28 -8.92
N GLY A 128 2.46 -2.59 -8.84
CA GLY A 128 3.28 -3.58 -9.54
C GLY A 128 3.00 -3.63 -11.04
N SER A 129 3.92 -4.21 -11.80
CA SER A 129 3.72 -4.45 -13.24
C SER A 129 2.92 -5.72 -13.53
N ALA A 130 2.36 -5.80 -14.74
CA ALA A 130 1.94 -7.06 -15.31
C ALA A 130 3.08 -7.73 -16.07
N SER A 131 3.00 -9.04 -16.24
CA SER A 131 3.88 -9.73 -17.17
C SER A 131 3.58 -9.35 -18.62
N HIS A 132 4.62 -9.34 -19.45
CA HIS A 132 4.49 -9.27 -20.90
C HIS A 132 4.27 -10.65 -21.53
N ILE A 133 4.71 -11.72 -20.85
CA ILE A 133 4.51 -13.10 -21.24
C ILE A 133 3.06 -13.49 -21.02
N VAL A 134 2.55 -14.28 -21.95
CA VAL A 134 1.15 -14.26 -22.33
C VAL A 134 0.32 -15.46 -21.88
N ASP A 135 0.97 -16.41 -21.23
CA ASP A 135 0.29 -17.66 -20.83
C ASP A 135 0.74 -18.23 -19.48
N VAL A 136 1.85 -17.76 -18.91
CA VAL A 136 2.48 -18.47 -17.77
C VAL A 136 2.89 -17.56 -16.61
N SER A 137 2.78 -16.25 -16.73
CA SER A 137 3.48 -15.34 -15.82
C SER A 137 2.52 -14.39 -15.11
N GLY A 138 2.58 -14.42 -13.78
CA GLY A 138 1.75 -13.60 -12.92
C GLY A 138 2.18 -12.14 -12.89
N GLY A 139 1.28 -11.28 -12.43
CA GLY A 139 1.58 -9.89 -12.14
C GLY A 139 2.35 -9.74 -10.83
N ALA A 140 2.89 -8.55 -10.60
CA ALA A 140 3.64 -8.21 -9.40
C ALA A 140 2.81 -7.39 -8.40
N GLY A 141 3.20 -7.42 -7.13
CA GLY A 141 2.55 -6.63 -6.08
C GLY A 141 2.95 -5.16 -6.08
N GLY A 142 2.10 -4.30 -5.50
CA GLY A 142 2.44 -2.90 -5.24
C GLY A 142 3.29 -2.70 -3.98
N SER A 143 3.86 -1.50 -3.84
CA SER A 143 4.53 -1.04 -2.61
C SER A 143 3.54 -0.44 -1.63
N SER A 144 3.76 -0.64 -0.33
CA SER A 144 2.99 0.02 0.73
C SER A 144 3.65 1.31 1.17
N PHE A 145 2.88 2.14 1.87
CA PHE A 145 3.36 3.41 2.40
C PHE A 145 2.71 3.70 3.73
N ILE A 146 3.49 4.17 4.70
CA ILE A 146 2.99 4.70 5.96
C ILE A 146 3.79 5.96 6.23
N SER A 147 3.11 7.10 6.33
CA SER A 147 3.78 8.37 6.61
C SER A 147 4.54 8.27 7.95
N GLY A 148 5.85 8.53 7.94
CA GLY A 148 6.72 8.39 9.12
C GLY A 148 7.28 6.97 9.35
N HIS A 149 7.01 6.01 8.48
CA HIS A 149 7.62 4.68 8.57
C HIS A 149 9.01 4.66 7.93
N LYS A 150 9.97 4.06 8.64
CA LYS A 150 11.36 3.99 8.21
C LYS A 150 11.48 3.33 6.83
N GLY A 151 12.15 4.00 5.90
CA GLY A 151 12.38 3.50 4.55
C GLY A 151 11.29 3.86 3.54
N CYS A 152 10.15 4.39 3.99
CA CYS A 152 9.18 5.01 3.08
C CYS A 152 9.76 6.32 2.50
N ILE A 153 9.32 6.66 1.29
CA ILE A 153 9.67 7.91 0.62
C ILE A 153 8.38 8.56 0.15
N ALA A 154 8.03 9.71 0.72
CA ALA A 154 6.87 10.47 0.33
C ALA A 154 7.11 11.20 -1.00
N ILE A 155 6.09 11.25 -1.85
CA ILE A 155 6.03 12.19 -2.96
C ILE A 155 6.09 13.64 -2.45
N ALA A 156 6.67 14.53 -3.25
CA ALA A 156 6.60 15.96 -2.97
C ALA A 156 5.20 16.51 -3.27
N LYS A 157 4.87 17.67 -2.67
CA LYS A 157 3.57 18.33 -2.89
C LYS A 157 3.30 18.63 -4.37
N ASN A 158 4.34 18.92 -5.15
CA ASN A 158 4.28 19.23 -6.58
C ASN A 158 4.41 18.00 -7.50
N PHE A 159 4.39 16.77 -6.95
CA PHE A 159 4.48 15.53 -7.74
C PHE A 159 3.40 15.48 -8.83
N THR A 160 3.82 15.09 -10.03
CA THR A 160 2.96 14.66 -11.16
C THR A 160 3.51 13.35 -11.75
N GLU A 161 2.73 12.64 -12.57
CA GLU A 161 3.24 11.41 -13.22
C GLU A 161 4.32 11.72 -14.27
N GLU A 162 4.30 12.92 -14.87
CA GLU A 162 5.31 13.38 -15.84
C GLU A 162 6.58 13.91 -15.15
N ASN A 163 6.45 14.36 -13.90
CA ASN A 163 7.54 14.89 -13.09
C ASN A 163 7.48 14.31 -11.68
N MET A 164 8.08 13.13 -11.55
CA MET A 164 8.09 12.37 -10.30
C MET A 164 9.09 12.98 -9.31
N THR A 165 8.60 13.87 -8.46
CA THR A 165 9.37 14.51 -7.38
C THR A 165 9.05 13.90 -6.02
N PHE A 166 10.07 13.77 -5.18
CA PHE A 166 10.00 13.14 -3.86
C PHE A 166 10.47 14.12 -2.77
N SER A 167 10.11 13.82 -1.52
CA SER A 167 10.51 14.61 -0.36
C SER A 167 12.04 14.69 -0.26
N ASP A 168 12.54 15.91 -0.09
CA ASP A 168 13.94 16.25 0.19
C ASP A 168 14.17 16.61 1.67
N ALA A 169 13.15 16.40 2.51
CA ALA A 169 13.22 16.63 3.95
C ALA A 169 14.21 15.68 4.64
N SER A 170 14.64 16.04 5.84
CA SER A 170 15.54 15.19 6.65
C SER A 170 14.94 13.81 6.95
N ASP A 171 13.62 13.74 7.08
CA ASP A 171 12.86 12.50 7.08
C ASP A 171 11.99 12.44 5.81
N PRO A 172 12.42 11.71 4.77
CA PRO A 172 11.68 11.64 3.52
C PRO A 172 10.41 10.80 3.63
N SER A 173 10.19 10.07 4.73
CA SER A 173 9.01 9.21 4.90
C SER A 173 7.74 9.97 5.26
N ILE A 174 7.86 11.24 5.67
CA ILE A 174 6.73 12.05 6.12
C ILE A 174 6.00 12.66 4.91
N HIS A 175 4.72 12.34 4.78
CA HIS A 175 3.81 12.91 3.79
C HIS A 175 3.81 14.45 3.86
N PHE A 176 3.73 15.13 2.70
CA PHE A 176 3.87 16.59 2.59
C PHE A 176 2.87 17.43 3.43
N SER A 177 1.82 16.80 3.98
CA SER A 177 0.94 17.42 4.98
C SER A 177 1.59 17.66 6.35
N GLY A 178 2.69 16.96 6.66
CA GLY A 178 3.30 16.89 7.98
C GLY A 178 2.68 15.86 8.94
N LEU A 179 1.57 15.20 8.59
CA LEU A 179 1.02 14.09 9.37
C LEU A 179 1.93 12.86 9.29
N ALA A 180 2.23 12.23 10.42
CA ALA A 180 3.05 11.04 10.51
C ALA A 180 2.53 10.10 11.61
N PHE A 181 2.82 8.81 11.46
CA PHE A 181 2.56 7.78 12.46
C PHE A 181 3.87 7.41 13.16
N TYR A 182 3.76 7.05 14.43
CA TYR A 182 4.87 6.56 15.25
C TYR A 182 4.60 5.10 15.64
N ASN A 183 5.67 4.36 15.99
CA ASN A 183 5.61 2.93 16.31
C ASN A 183 4.92 2.11 15.21
N THR A 184 5.30 2.39 13.97
CA THR A 184 4.71 1.76 12.78
C THR A 184 5.36 0.40 12.52
N GLU A 185 4.54 -0.56 12.08
CA GLU A 185 4.97 -1.87 11.60
C GLU A 185 4.44 -2.06 10.18
N MET A 186 5.29 -2.56 9.29
CA MET A 186 4.94 -2.88 7.91
C MET A 186 5.34 -4.33 7.66
N ILE A 187 4.35 -5.19 7.43
CA ILE A 187 4.54 -6.62 7.19
C ILE A 187 4.02 -6.91 5.78
N ASP A 188 4.85 -7.54 4.96
CA ASP A 188 4.47 -7.95 3.62
C ASP A 188 3.73 -9.30 3.60
N GLY A 189 3.08 -9.60 2.48
CA GLY A 189 2.28 -10.82 2.32
C GLY A 189 3.07 -12.13 2.28
N TYR A 190 4.41 -12.10 2.28
CA TYR A 190 5.23 -13.30 2.47
C TYR A 190 5.52 -13.61 3.93
N HIS A 191 5.25 -12.68 4.83
CA HIS A 191 5.47 -12.86 6.26
C HIS A 191 4.14 -13.10 6.99
N TYR A 192 4.22 -13.85 8.09
CA TYR A 192 3.07 -14.16 8.92
C TYR A 192 2.60 -12.88 9.65
N MET A 193 1.36 -12.48 9.43
CA MET A 193 0.83 -11.18 9.84
C MET A 193 -0.58 -11.29 10.44
N PRO A 194 -1.00 -10.34 11.28
CA PRO A 194 -2.37 -10.31 11.78
C PRO A 194 -3.36 -10.02 10.64
N LEU A 195 -4.46 -10.76 10.62
CA LEU A 195 -5.53 -10.60 9.66
C LEU A 195 -6.69 -9.76 10.24
N PRO A 196 -7.52 -9.13 9.40
CA PRO A 196 -8.64 -8.31 9.85
C PRO A 196 -9.64 -9.04 10.76
N ASN A 197 -9.79 -10.36 10.56
CA ASN A 197 -10.67 -11.22 11.35
C ASN A 197 -10.12 -11.55 12.77
N GLY A 198 -8.90 -11.11 13.10
CA GLY A 198 -8.23 -11.39 14.37
C GLY A 198 -7.39 -12.66 14.39
N GLU A 199 -7.35 -13.41 13.29
CA GLU A 199 -6.44 -14.54 13.12
C GLU A 199 -5.07 -14.05 12.60
N TYR A 200 -4.17 -14.98 12.32
CA TYR A 200 -2.88 -14.71 11.69
C TYR A 200 -2.72 -15.58 10.43
N GLY A 201 -2.08 -15.02 9.39
CA GLY A 201 -1.90 -15.70 8.11
C GLY A 201 -0.87 -15.00 7.22
N TYR A 202 -0.80 -15.44 5.96
CA TYR A 202 0.07 -14.86 4.93
C TYR A 202 -0.78 -14.08 3.93
N GLY A 203 -0.50 -12.77 3.81
CA GLY A 203 -1.34 -11.88 3.02
C GLY A 203 -2.78 -11.81 3.54
N ASN A 204 -3.61 -10.92 2.97
CA ASN A 204 -5.03 -10.82 3.31
C ASN A 204 -5.87 -11.39 2.15
N PRO A 205 -6.40 -12.62 2.27
CA PRO A 205 -7.28 -13.17 1.24
C PRO A 205 -8.58 -12.36 1.13
N GLY A 206 -9.00 -12.07 -0.11
CA GLY A 206 -10.25 -11.36 -0.38
C GLY A 206 -10.08 -9.84 -0.44
N ASN A 207 -11.09 -9.13 0.03
CA ASN A 207 -11.13 -7.66 -0.07
C ASN A 207 -10.15 -7.01 0.90
N GLY A 208 -9.55 -5.90 0.48
CA GLY A 208 -8.75 -5.05 1.35
C GLY A 208 -9.54 -4.54 2.56
N ALA A 209 -8.86 -4.29 3.67
CA ALA A 209 -9.48 -3.92 4.93
C ALA A 209 -8.66 -2.87 5.67
N ILE A 210 -9.35 -1.97 6.35
CA ILE A 210 -8.78 -1.01 7.28
C ILE A 210 -9.53 -1.14 8.61
N ARG A 211 -8.78 -1.31 9.70
CA ARG A 211 -9.33 -1.41 11.05
C ARG A 211 -8.76 -0.29 11.92
N ILE A 212 -9.62 0.63 12.35
CA ILE A 212 -9.27 1.72 13.26
C ILE A 212 -9.86 1.40 14.62
N THR A 213 -8.99 1.27 15.62
CA THR A 213 -9.42 1.09 17.01
C THR A 213 -9.12 2.35 17.80
N LYS A 214 -10.17 2.99 18.34
CA LYS A 214 -9.98 4.10 19.26
C LYS A 214 -9.55 3.54 20.61
N LEU A 215 -8.31 3.80 20.99
CA LEU A 215 -7.84 3.52 22.34
C LEU A 215 -8.38 4.62 23.27
N PHE A 216 -9.24 4.24 24.20
CA PHE A 216 -9.52 5.09 25.35
C PHE A 216 -8.32 4.94 26.29
N LEU A 217 -7.41 5.91 26.24
CA LEU A 217 -6.43 6.09 27.30
C LEU A 217 -7.21 6.50 28.54
N ASN A 218 -7.74 5.52 29.26
CA ASN A 218 -8.17 5.73 30.64
C ASN A 218 -6.93 6.22 31.38
N GLN A 219 -6.98 7.51 31.73
CA GLN A 219 -6.16 8.21 32.70
C GLN A 219 -4.95 7.40 33.19
N CYS A 220 -3.81 7.63 32.55
CA CYS A 220 -2.53 7.25 33.10
C CYS A 220 -2.45 7.81 34.53
N HIS A 221 -2.55 6.95 35.55
CA HIS A 221 -2.47 7.37 36.96
C HIS A 221 -1.16 8.13 37.23
N SER A 222 -0.08 7.88 36.48
CA SER A 222 1.15 8.67 36.61
C SER A 222 1.06 10.07 35.96
N CYS A 223 0.29 10.28 34.89
CA CYS A 223 0.09 11.63 34.33
C CYS A 223 -0.79 12.51 35.24
N ILE A 224 -1.75 11.91 35.94
CA ILE A 224 -2.55 12.61 36.97
C ILE A 224 -1.66 13.00 38.15
N ILE A 225 -0.74 12.14 38.58
CA ILE A 225 0.21 12.48 39.65
C ILE A 225 1.13 13.63 39.23
N TYR A 226 1.66 13.63 37.99
CA TYR A 226 2.54 14.72 37.53
C TYR A 226 1.82 16.07 37.38
N SER A 227 0.57 16.09 36.91
CA SER A 227 -0.21 17.33 36.83
C SER A 227 -0.56 17.89 38.21
N HIS A 228 -0.91 17.03 39.18
CA HIS A 228 -1.16 17.44 40.56
C HIS A 228 0.12 17.87 41.30
N ILE A 229 1.26 17.20 41.10
CA ILE A 229 2.54 17.60 41.71
C ILE A 229 3.00 18.96 41.18
N PHE A 230 2.86 19.22 39.88
CA PHE A 230 3.25 20.49 39.28
C PHE A 230 2.34 21.64 39.77
N SER A 231 1.04 21.38 39.89
CA SER A 231 0.06 22.33 40.43
C SER A 231 0.30 22.65 41.92
N ILE A 232 0.65 21.66 42.75
CA ILE A 232 1.00 21.85 44.17
C ILE A 232 2.30 22.65 44.34
N LYS A 233 3.34 22.37 43.54
CA LYS A 233 4.60 23.13 43.59
C LYS A 233 4.41 24.59 43.22
N LEU A 234 3.54 24.89 42.24
CA LEU A 234 3.21 26.26 41.86
C LEU A 234 2.49 26.99 43.01
N TYR A 235 1.54 26.33 43.69
CA TYR A 235 0.79 26.93 44.78
C TYR A 235 1.65 27.23 46.03
N ILE A 236 2.60 26.35 46.38
CA ILE A 236 3.56 26.60 47.47
C ILE A 236 4.49 27.76 47.13
N PHE A 237 4.91 27.89 45.86
CA PHE A 237 5.74 29.00 45.41
C PHE A 237 5.00 30.34 45.55
N PHE A 238 3.72 30.40 45.20
CA PHE A 238 2.91 31.62 45.38
C PHE A 238 2.55 31.92 46.84
N LEU A 239 2.37 30.91 47.71
CA LEU A 239 2.16 31.15 49.14
C LEU A 239 3.42 31.71 49.82
N GLY A 240 4.62 31.31 49.37
CA GLY A 240 5.90 31.80 49.89
C GLY A 240 6.15 33.29 49.63
N PHE A 241 5.55 33.87 48.58
CA PHE A 241 5.63 35.30 48.26
C PHE A 241 4.57 36.16 48.97
N LEU A 242 3.57 35.55 49.61
CA LEU A 242 2.52 36.24 50.38
C LEU A 242 2.83 36.33 51.88
N ILE A 243 3.91 35.70 52.36
CA ILE A 243 4.29 35.63 53.79
C ILE A 243 5.69 36.27 54.02
N SER A 244 6.20 37.05 53.08
CA SER A 244 7.46 37.80 53.19
C SER A 244 7.23 39.30 53.07
#